data_AF-A0A4U7BAI5-F1
#
_entry.id   AF-A0A4U7BAI5-F1
#
_cell.length_a   1.000
_cell.length_b   1.000
_cell.length_c   1.000
_cell.angle_alpha   90.00
_cell.angle_beta   90.00
_cell.angle_gamma   90.00
#
_symmetry.space_group_name_H-M   'P 1'
#
loop_
_entity.id
_entity.type
_entity.pdbx_description
1 polymer ?
#
loop_
_entity_poly.entity_id
_entity_poly.type
_entity_poly.pdbx_seq_one_letter_code
_entity_poly.pdbx_strand_id
1 'polypeptide(L)'
;MPDALSKTVPIWACVWNRLLFSDDRAACKLSTPSEVIGESEHAQIELRIDGFVRDLQALNLDLEPLKKSLKKPLQPIWATQSSELRDEDISPACYPLVLCTASGRDAGQDVIGYNYVQGAADDAEAWALGLSPVLFWKCKSLLLQSPEEGLAEMIPTIVAEGARAEGVSRLVLIKPTSRLFIGTNNCCANASDEFGAIISCESQITENEEPDGMSEAMPKRLRLHCQAGKLGSRALRHSLHEVLPLVDEVVSKSEESKILVTCPTGKDHSIGVALAITCLYATEDGNLLPRSVTQTTLNKDFIKKRLSWTVASIPEANPSRATLQSVNAFLLG
;
A
#
# COMPACT_ATOMS: atom_id res chain seq x y z
N MET A 1 -12.92 0.01 23.42
CA MET A 1 -12.71 0.69 22.12
C MET A 1 -11.25 0.56 21.74
N PRO A 2 -10.93 0.09 20.53
CA PRO A 2 -9.55 -0.05 20.04
C PRO A 2 -8.85 1.30 19.81
N ASP A 3 -7.51 1.31 19.89
CA ASP A 3 -6.66 2.50 19.64
C ASP A 3 -6.83 3.04 18.21
N ALA A 4 -7.11 2.19 17.23
CA ALA A 4 -7.44 2.62 15.87
C ALA A 4 -8.64 3.59 15.83
N LEU A 5 -9.67 3.32 16.64
CA LEU A 5 -10.91 4.11 16.69
C LEU A 5 -10.83 5.26 17.69
N SER A 6 -10.11 5.12 18.80
CA SER A 6 -10.01 6.18 19.81
C SER A 6 -8.91 7.20 19.50
N LYS A 7 -7.87 6.83 18.74
CA LYS A 7 -6.68 7.67 18.49
C LYS A 7 -6.35 7.81 17.01
N THR A 8 -6.10 6.71 16.29
CA THR A 8 -5.53 6.75 14.93
C THR A 8 -6.42 7.48 13.93
N VAL A 9 -7.69 7.08 13.80
CA VAL A 9 -8.63 7.72 12.87
C VAL A 9 -8.92 9.18 13.27
N PRO A 10 -9.14 9.52 14.55
CA PRO A 10 -9.29 10.93 14.96
C PRO A 10 -8.06 11.81 14.70
N ILE A 11 -6.85 11.30 14.94
CA ILE A 11 -5.59 11.99 14.60
C ILE A 11 -5.54 12.23 13.09
N TRP A 12 -5.80 11.19 12.30
CA TRP A 12 -5.79 11.27 10.83
C TRP A 12 -6.81 12.31 10.32
N ALA A 13 -8.03 12.30 10.84
CA ALA A 13 -9.07 13.27 10.49
C ALA A 13 -8.64 14.70 10.84
N CYS A 14 -8.08 14.92 12.03
CA CYS A 14 -7.60 16.23 12.47
C CYS A 14 -6.48 16.78 11.56
N VAL A 15 -5.50 15.93 11.19
CA VAL A 15 -4.41 16.30 10.28
C VAL A 15 -4.95 16.73 8.91
N TRP A 16 -5.88 15.97 8.33
CA TRP A 16 -6.51 16.34 7.05
C TRP A 16 -7.34 17.61 7.17
N ASN A 17 -8.09 17.78 8.27
CA ASN A 17 -8.86 18.99 8.49
C ASN A 17 -7.98 20.23 8.56
N ARG A 18 -6.86 20.19 9.30
CA ARG A 18 -5.90 21.30 9.36
C ARG A 18 -5.26 21.60 8.02
N LEU A 19 -5.03 20.58 7.19
CA LEU A 19 -4.42 20.74 5.88
C LEU A 19 -5.39 21.30 4.82
N LEU A 20 -6.65 20.87 4.83
CA LEU A 20 -7.62 21.15 3.75
C LEU A 20 -8.66 22.21 4.12
N PHE A 21 -8.95 22.39 5.41
CA PHE A 21 -10.02 23.25 5.93
C PHE A 21 -9.50 24.19 7.03
N SER A 22 -8.30 24.75 6.83
CA SER A 22 -7.62 25.63 7.81
C SER A 22 -8.43 26.84 8.27
N ASP A 23 -9.40 27.28 7.45
CA ASP A 23 -10.28 28.41 7.77
C ASP A 23 -11.36 28.03 8.80
N ASP A 24 -11.71 26.75 8.91
CA ASP A 24 -12.65 26.23 9.91
C ASP A 24 -11.91 25.82 11.18
N ARG A 25 -11.75 26.78 12.09
CA ARG A 25 -11.09 26.57 13.39
C ARG A 25 -11.78 25.52 14.26
N ALA A 26 -13.08 25.30 14.11
CA ALA A 26 -13.80 24.33 14.92
C ALA A 26 -13.47 22.91 14.42
N ALA A 27 -13.51 22.70 13.11
CA ALA A 27 -13.16 21.42 12.48
C ALA A 27 -11.68 21.02 12.64
N CYS A 28 -10.78 21.99 12.81
CA CYS A 28 -9.35 21.77 13.00
C CYS A 28 -8.95 21.31 14.41
N LYS A 29 -9.87 21.32 15.38
CA LYS A 29 -9.60 20.84 16.73
C LYS A 29 -9.60 19.31 16.75
N LEU A 30 -8.66 18.73 17.48
CA LEU A 30 -8.68 17.30 17.75
C LEU A 30 -9.93 16.96 18.57
N SER A 31 -10.60 15.88 18.16
CA SER A 31 -11.68 15.27 18.93
C SER A 31 -11.21 13.88 19.35
N THR A 32 -11.43 13.51 20.61
CA THR A 32 -11.14 12.17 21.14
C THR A 32 -12.27 11.73 22.08
N PRO A 33 -12.55 10.43 22.22
CA PRO A 33 -13.60 9.96 23.11
C PRO A 33 -13.14 10.07 24.56
N SER A 34 -13.71 11.00 25.33
CA SER A 34 -13.32 11.31 26.72
C SER A 34 -13.49 10.14 27.70
N GLU A 35 -14.35 9.17 27.37
CA GLU A 35 -14.53 7.95 28.16
C GLU A 35 -13.34 6.98 28.06
N VAL A 36 -12.47 7.16 27.06
CA VAL A 36 -11.34 6.28 26.77
C VAL A 36 -10.01 7.04 26.85
N ILE A 37 -10.00 8.30 26.40
CA ILE A 37 -8.81 9.15 26.33
C ILE A 37 -8.94 10.27 27.36
N GLY A 38 -8.07 10.26 28.38
CA GLY A 38 -8.03 11.31 29.39
C GLY A 38 -7.44 12.62 28.88
N GLU A 39 -7.71 13.73 29.57
CA GLU A 39 -7.29 15.08 29.14
C GLU A 39 -5.78 15.22 28.92
N SER A 40 -4.96 14.58 29.77
CA SER A 40 -3.50 14.59 29.63
C SER A 40 -3.04 13.87 28.36
N GLU A 41 -3.63 12.72 28.03
CA GLU A 41 -3.30 11.99 26.79
C GLU A 41 -3.78 12.78 25.56
N HIS A 42 -5.00 13.33 25.60
CA HIS A 42 -5.52 14.22 24.57
C HIS A 42 -4.56 15.38 24.28
N ALA A 43 -4.10 16.10 25.33
CA ALA A 43 -3.17 17.21 25.18
C ALA A 43 -1.83 16.79 24.57
N GLN A 44 -1.31 15.61 24.95
CA GLN A 44 -0.08 15.07 24.36
C GLN A 44 -0.24 14.69 22.89
N ILE A 45 -1.41 14.16 22.50
CA ILE A 45 -1.72 13.87 21.10
C ILE A 45 -1.80 15.19 20.31
N GLU A 46 -2.54 16.17 20.83
CA GLU A 46 -2.74 17.49 20.22
C GLU A 46 -1.41 18.19 19.91
N LEU A 47 -0.45 18.15 20.85
CA LEU A 47 0.90 18.71 20.67
C LEU A 47 1.68 18.11 19.50
N ARG A 48 1.32 16.90 19.04
CA ARG A 48 2.01 16.22 17.93
C ARG A 48 1.36 16.47 16.58
N ILE A 49 0.11 16.93 16.53
CA ILE A 49 -0.65 17.09 15.28
C ILE A 49 0.06 18.02 14.30
N ASP A 50 0.59 19.15 14.76
CA ASP A 50 1.30 20.10 13.86
C ASP A 50 2.61 19.53 13.30
N GLY A 51 3.22 18.55 13.98
CA GLY A 51 4.32 17.77 13.43
C GLY A 51 3.85 16.93 12.24
N PHE A 52 2.75 16.19 12.40
CA PHE A 52 2.19 15.37 11.33
C PHE A 52 1.69 16.18 10.13
N VAL A 53 1.10 17.36 10.37
CA VAL A 53 0.72 18.29 9.29
C VAL A 53 1.94 18.73 8.49
N ARG A 54 3.05 19.10 9.16
CA ARG A 54 4.30 19.48 8.50
C ARG A 54 4.91 18.32 7.71
N ASP A 55 4.93 17.11 8.30
CA ASP A 55 5.44 15.91 7.62
C ASP A 55 4.61 15.61 6.35
N LEU A 56 3.29 15.74 6.41
CA LEU A 56 2.41 15.57 5.26
C LEU A 56 2.62 16.66 4.19
N GLN A 57 2.79 17.92 4.60
CA GLN A 57 3.09 19.02 3.68
C GLN A 57 4.44 18.82 2.96
N ALA A 58 5.45 18.29 3.67
CA ALA A 58 6.77 18.02 3.10
C ALA A 58 6.74 16.97 1.97
N LEU A 59 5.72 16.11 1.91
CA LEU A 59 5.52 15.18 0.81
C LEU A 59 5.16 15.87 -0.51
N ASN A 60 4.76 17.15 -0.48
CA ASN A 60 4.40 17.96 -1.65
C ASN A 60 3.46 17.21 -2.61
N LEU A 61 2.36 16.69 -2.05
CA LEU A 61 1.33 15.96 -2.78
C LEU A 61 0.42 16.92 -3.55
N ASP A 62 -0.09 16.50 -4.70
CA ASP A 62 -1.16 17.23 -5.38
C ASP A 62 -2.49 17.07 -4.61
N LEU A 63 -2.88 18.13 -3.90
CA LEU A 63 -4.09 18.15 -3.08
C LEU A 63 -5.32 18.64 -3.85
N GLU A 64 -5.18 19.15 -5.08
CA GLU A 64 -6.30 19.73 -5.83
C GLU A 64 -7.41 18.71 -6.13
N PRO A 65 -7.12 17.46 -6.54
CA PRO A 65 -8.14 16.44 -6.70
C PRO A 65 -8.90 16.17 -5.39
N LEU A 66 -8.18 16.18 -4.26
CA LEU A 66 -8.77 15.90 -2.95
C LEU A 66 -9.65 17.07 -2.47
N LYS A 67 -9.22 18.31 -2.66
CA LYS A 67 -10.07 19.50 -2.41
C LYS A 67 -11.30 19.52 -3.32
N LYS A 68 -11.24 18.89 -4.50
CA LYS A 68 -12.39 18.73 -5.39
C LYS A 68 -13.39 17.69 -4.89
N SER A 69 -12.94 16.60 -4.27
CA SER A 69 -13.83 15.53 -3.78
C SER A 69 -14.29 15.76 -2.32
N LEU A 70 -13.37 16.13 -1.43
CA LEU A 70 -13.64 16.36 -0.02
C LEU A 70 -14.04 17.83 0.20
N LYS A 71 -15.35 18.10 0.21
CA LYS A 71 -15.92 19.45 0.33
C LYS A 71 -16.20 19.92 1.76
N LYS A 72 -16.17 19.01 2.72
CA LYS A 72 -16.50 19.25 4.12
C LYS A 72 -15.45 18.60 5.02
N PRO A 73 -15.19 19.15 6.21
CA PRO A 73 -14.29 18.53 7.17
C PRO A 73 -14.81 17.17 7.64
N LEU A 74 -13.88 16.34 8.08
CA LEU A 74 -14.14 15.02 8.65
C LEU A 74 -14.47 15.16 10.13
N GLN A 75 -15.54 14.52 10.60
CA GLN A 75 -15.93 14.53 12.01
C GLN A 75 -16.02 13.11 12.56
N PRO A 76 -15.06 12.68 13.40
CA PRO A 76 -15.17 11.43 14.15
C PRO A 76 -16.38 11.44 15.07
N ILE A 77 -17.16 10.36 15.03
CA ILE A 77 -18.30 10.11 15.93
C ILE A 77 -18.16 8.68 16.45
N TRP A 78 -18.19 8.48 17.76
CA TRP A 78 -18.00 7.17 18.35
C TRP A 78 -19.33 6.50 18.66
N ALA A 79 -19.48 5.25 18.23
CA ALA A 79 -20.62 4.40 18.55
C ALA A 79 -20.13 3.23 19.40
N THR A 80 -20.84 2.90 20.47
CA THR A 80 -20.62 1.70 21.27
C THR A 80 -21.94 0.93 21.42
N GLN A 81 -21.90 -0.29 21.97
CA GLN A 81 -23.13 -1.06 22.26
C GLN A 81 -24.13 -0.30 23.16
N SER A 82 -23.64 0.59 24.02
CA SER A 82 -24.46 1.41 24.92
C SER A 82 -24.81 2.79 24.33
N SER A 83 -24.32 3.12 23.14
CA SER A 83 -24.57 4.42 22.50
C SER A 83 -25.83 4.36 21.62
N GLU A 84 -26.69 5.36 21.73
CA GLU A 84 -27.71 5.65 20.73
C GLU A 84 -27.17 6.74 19.79
N LEU A 85 -26.86 6.40 18.54
CA LEU A 85 -26.56 7.40 17.52
C LEU A 85 -27.85 7.91 16.90
N ARG A 86 -28.12 9.21 17.02
CA ARG A 86 -29.28 9.85 16.40
C ARG A 86 -28.82 10.66 15.20
N ASP A 87 -29.71 10.81 14.21
CA ASP A 87 -29.42 11.63 13.03
C ASP A 87 -29.14 13.10 13.40
N GLU A 88 -29.68 13.57 14.53
CA GLU A 88 -29.44 14.91 15.06
C GLU A 88 -27.99 15.13 15.53
N ASP A 89 -27.27 14.07 15.89
CA ASP A 89 -25.87 14.12 16.32
C ASP A 89 -24.91 14.33 15.12
N ILE A 90 -25.43 14.16 13.90
CA ILE A 90 -24.68 14.26 12.66
C ILE A 90 -24.84 15.65 12.07
N SER A 91 -23.78 16.47 12.22
CA SER A 91 -23.76 17.79 11.60
C SER A 91 -23.75 17.69 10.08
N PRO A 92 -24.68 18.37 9.37
CA PRO A 92 -24.66 18.42 7.90
C PRO A 92 -23.48 19.24 7.36
N ALA A 93 -22.79 19.99 8.21
CA ALA A 93 -21.59 20.76 7.83
C ALA A 93 -20.34 19.90 7.68
N CYS A 94 -20.36 18.66 8.18
CA CYS A 94 -19.21 17.75 8.18
C CYS A 94 -19.54 16.45 7.41
N TYR A 95 -18.49 15.68 7.09
CA TYR A 95 -18.63 14.27 6.76
C TYR A 95 -18.41 13.44 8.03
N PRO A 96 -19.44 12.73 8.53
CA PRO A 96 -19.29 11.91 9.73
C PRO A 96 -18.45 10.67 9.45
N LEU A 97 -17.48 10.40 10.31
CA LEU A 97 -16.74 9.15 10.39
C LEU A 97 -17.25 8.38 11.60
N VAL A 98 -18.18 7.44 11.38
CA VAL A 98 -18.79 6.65 12.45
C VAL A 98 -17.82 5.53 12.86
N LEU A 99 -17.20 5.69 14.03
CA LEU A 99 -16.23 4.78 14.62
C LEU A 99 -16.93 3.83 15.58
N CYS A 100 -17.44 2.72 15.02
CA CYS A 100 -18.27 1.77 15.74
C CYS A 100 -17.45 0.71 16.48
N THR A 101 -17.61 0.65 17.80
CA THR A 101 -17.18 -0.46 18.65
C THR A 101 -18.38 -1.37 18.91
N ALA A 102 -18.54 -2.38 18.06
CA ALA A 102 -19.64 -3.33 18.13
C ALA A 102 -19.45 -4.41 19.22
N SER A 103 -18.24 -4.55 19.78
CA SER A 103 -17.93 -5.51 20.85
C SER A 103 -18.05 -4.90 22.25
N GLY A 104 -18.49 -5.73 23.20
CA GLY A 104 -18.63 -5.35 24.62
C GLY A 104 -17.28 -5.25 25.32
N ARG A 105 -17.27 -4.67 26.53
CA ARG A 105 -16.08 -4.55 27.39
C ARG A 105 -15.71 -5.85 28.11
N ASP A 106 -16.39 -6.96 27.82
CA ASP A 106 -16.18 -8.27 28.45
C ASP A 106 -14.87 -8.96 27.97
N ALA A 107 -13.89 -8.17 27.57
CA ALA A 107 -12.54 -8.59 27.25
C ALA A 107 -11.91 -9.25 28.48
N GLY A 108 -11.82 -10.58 28.47
CA GLY A 108 -11.23 -11.38 29.54
C GLY A 108 -12.22 -11.98 30.55
N GLN A 109 -13.53 -11.83 30.36
CA GLN A 109 -14.50 -12.76 30.95
C GLN A 109 -14.81 -13.84 29.92
N ASP A 110 -14.97 -15.10 30.37
CA ASP A 110 -15.42 -16.20 29.52
C ASP A 110 -16.84 -15.88 29.03
N VAL A 111 -16.94 -15.13 27.93
CA VAL A 111 -18.16 -15.07 27.13
C VAL A 111 -18.26 -16.43 26.48
N ILE A 112 -19.35 -17.16 26.75
CA ILE A 112 -19.58 -18.50 26.20
C ILE A 112 -19.42 -18.44 24.67
N GLY A 113 -18.32 -18.98 24.15
CA GLY A 113 -18.06 -19.15 22.71
C GLY A 113 -16.87 -18.40 22.12
N TYR A 114 -16.32 -17.32 22.72
CA TYR A 114 -15.10 -16.67 22.20
C TYR A 114 -14.37 -15.79 23.22
N ASN A 115 -13.04 -15.75 23.14
CA ASN A 115 -12.18 -14.85 23.92
C ASN A 115 -11.82 -13.62 23.08
N TYR A 116 -12.35 -12.45 23.47
CA TYR A 116 -11.96 -11.20 22.81
C TYR A 116 -10.54 -10.78 23.23
N VAL A 117 -9.67 -10.61 22.23
CA VAL A 117 -8.31 -10.08 22.41
C VAL A 117 -8.29 -8.64 21.90
N GLN A 118 -7.85 -7.69 22.74
CA GLN A 118 -7.75 -6.28 22.33
C GLN A 118 -6.70 -6.12 21.20
N GLY A 119 -7.06 -5.37 20.15
CA GLY A 119 -6.20 -5.13 18.99
C GLY A 119 -6.20 -6.26 17.96
N ALA A 120 -6.96 -7.32 18.23
CA ALA A 120 -6.99 -8.49 17.37
C ALA A 120 -7.65 -8.15 16.01
N ALA A 121 -8.71 -7.32 16.02
CA ALA A 121 -9.35 -6.82 14.80
C ALA A 121 -8.49 -5.82 13.97
N ASP A 122 -7.31 -5.42 14.45
CA ASP A 122 -6.43 -4.48 13.72
C ASP A 122 -5.56 -5.19 12.67
N ASP A 123 -5.46 -6.53 12.70
CA ASP A 123 -4.66 -7.36 11.76
C ASP A 123 -5.53 -8.34 10.98
N ALA A 124 -6.48 -7.80 10.22
CA ALA A 124 -7.35 -8.61 9.37
C ALA A 124 -6.55 -9.44 8.33
N GLU A 125 -5.35 -8.98 7.93
CA GLU A 125 -4.48 -9.70 7.00
C GLU A 125 -3.99 -11.03 7.58
N ALA A 126 -3.66 -11.07 8.87
CA ALA A 126 -3.21 -12.29 9.54
C ALA A 126 -4.30 -13.37 9.67
N TRP A 127 -5.58 -13.00 9.63
CA TRP A 127 -6.69 -13.92 9.87
C TRP A 127 -7.57 -14.20 8.67
N ALA A 128 -7.51 -13.34 7.64
CA ALA A 128 -8.31 -13.52 6.43
C ALA A 128 -7.83 -14.71 5.58
N LEU A 129 -6.70 -15.36 5.89
CA LEU A 129 -6.12 -16.46 5.11
C LEU A 129 -5.97 -16.12 3.61
N GLY A 130 -5.70 -14.85 3.30
CA GLY A 130 -5.59 -14.34 1.93
C GLY A 130 -6.91 -13.98 1.24
N LEU A 131 -8.05 -14.10 1.93
CA LEU A 131 -9.36 -13.75 1.39
C LEU A 131 -9.48 -12.23 1.21
N SER A 132 -9.53 -11.78 -0.05
CA SER A 132 -9.75 -10.36 -0.36
C SER A 132 -11.22 -9.98 -0.18
N PRO A 133 -11.54 -8.69 0.05
CA PRO A 133 -12.93 -8.22 0.10
C PRO A 133 -13.73 -8.60 -1.15
N VAL A 134 -13.10 -8.51 -2.33
CA VAL A 134 -13.73 -8.86 -3.61
C VAL A 134 -14.11 -10.34 -3.63
N LEU A 135 -13.21 -11.23 -3.21
CA LEU A 135 -13.47 -12.66 -3.14
C LEU A 135 -14.52 -12.99 -2.06
N PHE A 136 -14.46 -12.34 -0.89
CA PHE A 136 -15.46 -12.49 0.15
C PHE A 136 -16.85 -12.16 -0.39
N TRP A 137 -17.05 -11.03 -1.07
CA TRP A 137 -18.36 -10.65 -1.59
C TRP A 137 -18.84 -11.57 -2.71
N LYS A 138 -17.94 -12.06 -3.58
CA LYS A 138 -18.25 -13.07 -4.60
C LYS A 138 -18.70 -14.39 -3.98
N CYS A 139 -18.07 -14.82 -2.89
CA CYS A 139 -18.31 -16.11 -2.23
C CYS A 139 -19.16 -15.99 -0.95
N LYS A 140 -19.82 -14.85 -0.70
CA LYS A 140 -20.47 -14.51 0.57
C LYS A 140 -21.43 -15.59 1.05
N SER A 141 -22.33 -16.04 0.19
CA SER A 141 -23.34 -17.03 0.55
C SER A 141 -22.72 -18.37 0.96
N LEU A 142 -21.67 -18.80 0.25
CA LEU A 142 -20.94 -20.03 0.56
C LEU A 142 -20.23 -19.91 1.92
N LEU A 143 -19.50 -18.81 2.14
CA LEU A 143 -18.78 -18.57 3.39
C LEU A 143 -19.70 -18.49 4.60
N LEU A 144 -20.84 -17.80 4.49
CA LEU A 144 -21.78 -17.64 5.60
C LEU A 144 -22.63 -18.88 5.89
N GLN A 145 -22.75 -19.81 4.94
CA GLN A 145 -23.46 -21.09 5.13
C GLN A 145 -22.54 -22.22 5.60
N SER A 146 -21.22 -22.02 5.55
CA SER A 146 -20.24 -23.04 5.92
C SER A 146 -20.04 -23.08 7.44
N PRO A 147 -19.87 -24.29 8.03
CA PRO A 147 -19.49 -24.41 9.43
C PRO A 147 -18.11 -23.79 9.69
N GLU A 148 -17.93 -23.20 10.87
CA GLU A 148 -16.67 -22.53 11.26
C GLU A 148 -15.44 -23.41 11.10
N GLU A 149 -15.54 -24.68 11.51
CA GLU A 149 -14.48 -25.70 11.41
C GLU A 149 -13.99 -25.92 9.97
N GLY A 150 -14.88 -25.76 8.98
CA GLY A 150 -14.57 -25.96 7.56
C GLY A 150 -13.99 -24.72 6.87
N LEU A 151 -14.07 -23.54 7.49
CA LEU A 151 -13.62 -22.29 6.86
C LEU A 151 -12.11 -22.24 6.66
N ALA A 152 -11.33 -22.77 7.61
CA ALA A 152 -9.87 -22.75 7.56
C ALA A 152 -9.29 -23.50 6.34
N GLU A 153 -9.96 -24.57 5.89
CA GLU A 153 -9.57 -25.35 4.70
C GLU A 153 -10.20 -24.79 3.41
N MET A 154 -11.42 -24.27 3.51
CA MET A 154 -12.16 -23.74 2.35
C MET A 154 -11.58 -22.42 1.84
N ILE A 155 -11.21 -21.49 2.73
CA ILE A 155 -10.74 -20.16 2.33
C ILE A 155 -9.49 -20.24 1.42
N PRO A 156 -8.43 -21.02 1.74
CA PRO A 156 -7.29 -21.19 0.84
C PRO A 156 -7.68 -21.71 -0.55
N THR A 157 -8.71 -22.55 -0.64
CA THR A 157 -9.22 -23.07 -1.92
C THR A 157 -9.90 -21.97 -2.72
N ILE A 158 -10.78 -21.19 -2.10
CA ILE A 158 -11.42 -20.01 -2.71
C ILE A 158 -10.37 -19.00 -3.18
N VAL A 159 -9.33 -18.76 -2.39
CA VAL A 159 -8.24 -17.84 -2.73
C VAL A 159 -7.43 -18.37 -3.90
N ALA A 160 -7.11 -19.68 -3.94
CA ALA A 160 -6.39 -20.28 -5.05
C ALA A 160 -7.21 -20.29 -6.36
N GLU A 161 -8.50 -20.57 -6.28
CA GLU A 161 -9.43 -20.49 -7.42
C GLU A 161 -9.62 -19.04 -7.89
N GLY A 162 -9.77 -18.11 -6.94
CA GLY A 162 -9.80 -16.68 -7.18
C GLY A 162 -8.54 -16.20 -7.90
N ALA A 163 -7.36 -16.62 -7.43
CA ALA A 163 -6.08 -16.30 -8.05
C ALA A 163 -5.90 -16.94 -9.45
N ARG A 164 -6.51 -18.11 -9.71
CA ARG A 164 -6.53 -18.74 -11.04
C ARG A 164 -7.50 -18.05 -11.99
N ALA A 165 -8.68 -17.67 -11.52
CA ALA A 165 -9.69 -16.96 -12.30
C ALA A 165 -9.29 -15.49 -12.57
N GLU A 166 -8.63 -14.85 -11.60
CA GLU A 166 -7.93 -13.56 -11.75
C GLU A 166 -6.50 -13.74 -12.31
N GLY A 167 -6.14 -14.96 -12.71
CA GLY A 167 -4.88 -15.33 -13.37
C GLY A 167 -4.66 -14.64 -14.72
N VAL A 168 -5.57 -13.76 -15.13
CA VAL A 168 -5.26 -12.64 -16.02
C VAL A 168 -4.40 -11.64 -15.23
N SER A 169 -3.11 -11.97 -15.11
CA SER A 169 -1.95 -11.06 -15.10
C SER A 169 -2.33 -9.58 -14.98
N ARG A 170 -2.75 -9.11 -13.80
CA ARG A 170 -3.11 -7.71 -13.63
C ARG A 170 -1.84 -6.90 -13.53
N LEU A 171 -1.33 -6.53 -14.70
CA LEU A 171 -0.28 -5.55 -14.85
C LEU A 171 -0.82 -4.21 -14.36
N VAL A 172 -0.20 -3.65 -13.33
CA VAL A 172 -0.59 -2.36 -12.79
C VAL A 172 0.43 -1.33 -13.22
N LEU A 173 -0.03 -0.32 -13.98
CA LEU A 173 0.76 0.86 -14.29
C LEU A 173 0.97 1.69 -13.03
N ILE A 174 2.22 2.03 -12.72
CA ILE A 174 2.58 2.91 -11.60
C ILE A 174 2.40 4.36 -12.03
N LYS A 175 1.28 4.97 -11.67
CA LYS A 175 1.00 6.38 -11.98
C LYS A 175 1.85 7.30 -11.10
N PRO A 176 2.26 8.49 -11.60
CA PRO A 176 1.93 9.09 -12.89
C PRO A 176 2.80 8.60 -14.06
N THR A 177 3.65 7.58 -13.89
CA THR A 177 4.41 7.06 -15.04
C THR A 177 3.45 6.48 -16.09
N SER A 178 3.92 6.46 -17.34
CA SER A 178 3.20 5.89 -18.49
C SER A 178 3.72 4.52 -18.91
N ARG A 179 4.88 4.10 -18.37
CA ARG A 179 5.66 2.98 -18.92
C ARG A 179 6.20 2.00 -17.87
N LEU A 180 6.01 2.24 -16.57
CA LEU A 180 6.46 1.32 -15.51
C LEU A 180 5.28 0.50 -14.97
N PHE A 181 5.36 -0.82 -15.14
CA PHE A 181 4.32 -1.75 -14.72
C PHE A 181 4.84 -2.71 -13.64
N ILE A 182 3.95 -3.08 -12.72
CA ILE A 182 4.18 -4.14 -11.74
C ILE A 182 3.24 -5.30 -11.99
N GLY A 183 3.75 -6.52 -11.86
CA GLY A 183 2.98 -7.75 -11.95
C GLY A 183 3.48 -8.85 -11.02
N THR A 184 2.81 -10.00 -11.05
CA THR A 184 3.33 -11.24 -10.46
C THR A 184 4.26 -11.95 -11.44
N ASN A 185 5.11 -12.88 -10.97
CA ASN A 185 6.01 -13.62 -11.88
C ASN A 185 5.27 -14.40 -12.99
N ASN A 186 4.00 -14.78 -12.77
CA ASN A 186 3.17 -15.40 -13.82
C ASN A 186 2.92 -14.47 -15.02
N CYS A 187 3.06 -13.16 -14.83
CA CYS A 187 2.93 -12.17 -15.90
C CYS A 187 4.08 -12.25 -16.92
N CYS A 188 5.25 -12.79 -16.52
CA CYS A 188 6.45 -12.82 -17.36
C CYS A 188 6.33 -13.75 -18.57
N ALA A 189 5.51 -14.80 -18.48
CA ALA A 189 5.26 -15.73 -19.58
C ALA A 189 4.35 -15.14 -20.67
N ASN A 190 3.50 -14.18 -20.30
CA ASN A 190 2.54 -13.51 -21.19
C ASN A 190 2.97 -12.09 -21.56
N ALA A 191 4.19 -11.69 -21.23
CA ALA A 191 4.68 -10.35 -21.50
C ALA A 191 4.82 -10.15 -23.02
N SER A 192 4.05 -9.22 -23.57
CA SER A 192 4.04 -8.94 -25.01
C SER A 192 5.27 -8.13 -25.47
N ASP A 193 5.42 -8.00 -26.78
CA ASP A 193 6.49 -7.23 -27.43
C ASP A 193 6.47 -5.73 -27.08
N GLU A 194 5.46 -5.24 -26.34
CA GLU A 194 5.37 -3.86 -25.85
C GLU A 194 6.39 -3.53 -24.75
N PHE A 195 6.94 -4.55 -24.08
CA PHE A 195 7.93 -4.38 -23.04
C PHE A 195 9.34 -4.35 -23.64
N GLY A 196 10.08 -3.27 -23.40
CA GLY A 196 11.52 -3.23 -23.70
C GLY A 196 12.35 -3.98 -22.66
N ALA A 197 11.84 -4.09 -21.42
CA ALA A 197 12.48 -4.84 -20.36
C ALA A 197 11.49 -5.50 -19.38
N ILE A 198 11.90 -6.66 -18.87
CA ILE A 198 11.23 -7.43 -17.83
C ILE A 198 12.25 -7.72 -16.72
N ILE A 199 11.96 -7.30 -15.50
CA ILE A 199 12.80 -7.49 -14.31
C ILE A 199 12.05 -8.38 -13.32
N SER A 200 12.46 -9.64 -13.19
CA SER A 200 11.82 -10.62 -12.31
C SER A 200 12.58 -10.81 -11.01
N CYS A 201 11.93 -10.68 -9.86
CA CYS A 201 12.47 -11.11 -8.57
C CYS A 201 12.09 -12.57 -8.31
N GLU A 202 13.06 -13.47 -8.25
CA GLU A 202 12.84 -14.92 -8.17
C GLU A 202 13.70 -15.59 -7.09
N SER A 203 13.15 -16.64 -6.47
CA SER A 203 13.84 -17.42 -5.44
C SER A 203 14.71 -18.56 -5.99
N GLN A 204 14.37 -19.09 -7.16
CA GLN A 204 15.10 -20.14 -7.87
C GLN A 204 15.19 -19.77 -9.34
N ILE A 205 16.40 -19.77 -9.90
CA ILE A 205 16.56 -19.80 -11.35
C ILE A 205 16.37 -21.25 -11.75
N THR A 206 15.30 -21.56 -12.47
CA THR A 206 15.28 -22.76 -13.28
C THR A 206 16.27 -22.54 -14.42
N GLU A 207 17.40 -23.25 -14.41
CA GLU A 207 18.44 -23.24 -15.45
C GLU A 207 17.92 -23.70 -16.84
N ASN A 208 16.63 -24.04 -16.95
CA ASN A 208 16.02 -24.67 -18.12
C ASN A 208 15.33 -23.71 -19.11
N GLU A 209 15.49 -22.40 -18.97
CA GLU A 209 15.10 -21.47 -20.03
C GLU A 209 16.37 -20.96 -20.69
N GLU A 210 16.62 -21.42 -21.92
CA GLU A 210 17.71 -20.95 -22.77
C GLU A 210 17.70 -19.42 -22.86
N PRO A 211 18.87 -18.76 -22.98
CA PRO A 211 18.89 -17.35 -23.32
C PRO A 211 18.18 -17.18 -24.66
N ASP A 212 17.01 -16.54 -24.65
CA ASP A 212 16.26 -16.20 -25.86
C ASP A 212 17.26 -15.64 -26.89
N GLY A 213 17.29 -16.29 -28.06
CA GLY A 213 18.17 -15.92 -29.15
C GLY A 213 18.10 -14.41 -29.43
N MET A 214 19.24 -13.83 -29.80
CA MET A 214 19.43 -12.40 -30.07
C MET A 214 18.57 -11.85 -31.22
N SER A 215 17.25 -11.87 -31.09
CA SER A 215 16.33 -11.10 -31.90
C SER A 215 16.14 -9.73 -31.24
N GLU A 216 16.38 -8.64 -31.98
CA GLU A 216 16.17 -7.27 -31.50
C GLU A 216 14.70 -6.98 -31.11
N ALA A 217 13.77 -7.88 -31.44
CA ALA A 217 12.34 -7.72 -31.20
C ALA A 217 11.85 -8.22 -29.82
N MET A 218 12.67 -8.97 -29.06
CA MET A 218 12.22 -9.55 -27.77
C MET A 218 12.56 -8.65 -26.56
N PRO A 219 11.73 -8.67 -25.50
CA PRO A 219 11.99 -7.95 -24.27
C PRO A 219 13.30 -8.41 -23.63
N LYS A 220 14.14 -7.46 -23.19
CA LYS A 220 15.32 -7.80 -22.39
C LYS A 220 14.91 -8.28 -21.01
N ARG A 221 15.34 -9.48 -20.62
CA ARG A 221 14.98 -10.10 -19.34
C ARG A 221 16.15 -10.02 -18.34
N LEU A 222 15.87 -9.56 -17.13
CA LEU A 222 16.78 -9.58 -15.99
C LEU A 222 16.12 -10.32 -14.83
N ARG A 223 16.82 -11.30 -14.27
CA ARG A 223 16.34 -12.08 -13.11
C ARG A 223 17.17 -11.71 -11.89
N LEU A 224 16.52 -11.12 -10.89
CA LEU A 224 17.11 -10.77 -9.60
C LEU A 224 16.88 -11.92 -8.62
N HIS A 225 17.96 -12.46 -8.08
CA HIS A 225 17.90 -13.53 -7.08
C HIS A 225 17.47 -13.00 -5.71
N CYS A 226 16.16 -13.03 -5.47
CA CYS A 226 15.55 -12.56 -4.24
C CYS A 226 14.65 -13.65 -3.65
N GLN A 227 15.14 -14.33 -2.60
CA GLN A 227 14.32 -15.26 -1.84
C GLN A 227 13.16 -14.55 -1.13
N ALA A 228 12.10 -15.27 -0.75
CA ALA A 228 11.03 -14.67 0.04
C ALA A 228 11.56 -14.14 1.39
N GLY A 229 10.96 -13.03 1.85
CA GLY A 229 11.25 -12.46 3.17
C GLY A 229 12.60 -11.74 3.29
N LYS A 230 13.08 -11.61 4.53
CA LYS A 230 14.20 -10.72 4.90
C LYS A 230 15.51 -11.02 4.17
N LEU A 231 15.77 -12.29 3.85
CA LEU A 231 16.98 -12.69 3.14
C LEU A 231 16.99 -12.15 1.70
N GLY A 232 15.90 -12.30 0.95
CA GLY A 232 15.81 -11.70 -0.38
C GLY A 232 15.75 -10.19 -0.35
N SER A 233 15.15 -9.57 0.68
CA SER A 233 15.26 -8.11 0.83
C SER A 233 16.72 -7.66 0.96
N ARG A 234 17.58 -8.41 1.66
CA ARG A 234 19.03 -8.09 1.73
C ARG A 234 19.73 -8.33 0.39
N ALA A 235 19.42 -9.44 -0.28
CA ALA A 235 19.97 -9.73 -1.62
C ALA A 235 19.59 -8.63 -2.63
N LEU A 236 18.35 -8.13 -2.56
CA LEU A 236 17.86 -7.04 -3.39
C LEU A 236 18.75 -5.79 -3.30
N ARG A 237 19.23 -5.42 -2.10
CA ARG A 237 20.16 -4.28 -1.94
C ARG A 237 21.36 -4.41 -2.87
N HIS A 238 21.90 -5.62 -2.95
CA HIS A 238 23.01 -5.92 -3.82
C HIS A 238 22.54 -5.94 -5.25
N SER A 239 21.49 -6.66 -5.64
CA SER A 239 21.09 -6.78 -7.05
C SER A 239 20.49 -5.53 -7.71
N LEU A 240 20.15 -4.48 -6.95
CA LEU A 240 19.63 -3.23 -7.53
C LEU A 240 20.61 -2.53 -8.48
N HIS A 241 21.92 -2.74 -8.37
CA HIS A 241 22.87 -2.17 -9.34
C HIS A 241 22.75 -2.82 -10.73
N GLU A 242 22.31 -4.08 -10.80
CA GLU A 242 22.13 -4.83 -12.05
C GLU A 242 20.95 -4.31 -12.87
N VAL A 243 19.98 -3.67 -12.19
CA VAL A 243 18.80 -3.05 -12.82
C VAL A 243 19.20 -1.81 -13.64
N LEU A 244 20.23 -1.07 -13.21
CA LEU A 244 20.53 0.25 -13.76
C LEU A 244 20.94 0.22 -15.24
N PRO A 245 21.88 -0.64 -15.70
CA PRO A 245 22.26 -0.67 -17.11
C PRO A 245 21.08 -1.01 -18.04
N LEU A 246 20.22 -1.93 -17.60
CA LEU A 246 19.05 -2.32 -18.36
C LEU A 246 18.04 -1.17 -18.50
N VAL A 247 17.74 -0.47 -17.40
CA VAL A 247 16.81 0.66 -17.42
C VAL A 247 17.40 1.85 -18.18
N ASP A 248 18.69 2.14 -18.02
CA ASP A 248 19.39 3.18 -18.80
C ASP A 248 19.25 2.92 -20.31
N GLU A 249 19.45 1.68 -20.74
CA GLU A 249 19.34 1.30 -22.15
C GLU A 249 17.91 1.45 -22.68
N VAL A 250 16.91 0.92 -21.98
CA VAL A 250 15.50 0.95 -22.40
C VAL A 250 14.98 2.38 -22.49
N VAL A 251 15.32 3.21 -21.50
CA VAL A 251 14.90 4.60 -21.45
C VAL A 251 15.62 5.44 -22.52
N SER A 252 16.85 5.11 -22.89
CA SER A 252 17.60 5.84 -23.93
C SER A 252 17.21 5.43 -25.36
N LYS A 253 16.77 4.19 -25.56
CA LYS A 253 16.45 3.67 -26.90
C LYS A 253 15.08 4.08 -27.43
N SER A 254 14.09 4.22 -26.56
CA SER A 254 12.71 4.45 -26.97
C SER A 254 11.96 5.27 -25.94
N GLU A 255 11.10 6.18 -26.41
CA GLU A 255 10.14 6.92 -25.59
C GLU A 255 8.84 6.16 -25.32
N GLU A 256 8.66 4.96 -25.92
CA GLU A 256 7.42 4.16 -25.82
C GLU A 256 7.61 2.80 -25.13
N SER A 257 8.80 2.19 -25.17
CA SER A 257 9.06 0.85 -24.62
C SER A 257 8.74 0.69 -23.13
N LYS A 258 7.92 -0.27 -22.74
CA LYS A 258 7.49 -0.41 -21.34
C LYS A 258 8.51 -1.20 -20.51
N ILE A 259 8.49 -1.01 -19.20
CA ILE A 259 9.29 -1.76 -18.24
C ILE A 259 8.32 -2.51 -17.31
N LEU A 260 8.48 -3.83 -17.24
CA LEU A 260 7.74 -4.68 -16.32
C LEU A 260 8.64 -5.10 -15.16
N VAL A 261 8.16 -4.97 -13.93
CA VAL A 261 8.83 -5.46 -12.73
C VAL A 261 7.93 -6.46 -12.03
N THR A 262 8.44 -7.66 -11.73
CA THR A 262 7.64 -8.71 -11.08
C THR A 262 8.31 -9.28 -9.84
N CYS A 263 7.47 -9.83 -8.95
CA CYS A 263 7.89 -10.74 -7.89
C CYS A 263 6.75 -11.76 -7.67
N PRO A 264 6.89 -12.78 -6.81
CA PRO A 264 5.86 -13.80 -6.65
C PRO A 264 4.47 -13.25 -6.32
N THR A 265 4.42 -12.19 -5.49
CA THR A 265 3.17 -11.57 -5.03
C THR A 265 2.81 -10.27 -5.75
N GLY A 266 3.77 -9.63 -6.43
CA GLY A 266 3.62 -8.27 -6.94
C GLY A 266 3.54 -7.18 -5.86
N LYS A 267 3.79 -7.52 -4.59
CA LYS A 267 3.51 -6.65 -3.41
C LYS A 267 4.71 -6.30 -2.55
N ASP A 268 5.89 -6.91 -2.76
CA ASP A 268 7.09 -6.67 -1.94
C ASP A 268 8.35 -6.30 -2.76
N HIS A 269 9.14 -7.28 -3.22
CA HIS A 269 10.42 -6.99 -3.90
C HIS A 269 10.23 -6.20 -5.20
N SER A 270 9.18 -6.48 -5.97
CA SER A 270 8.84 -5.71 -7.17
C SER A 270 8.56 -4.25 -6.86
N ILE A 271 7.90 -3.97 -5.73
CA ILE A 271 7.67 -2.60 -5.22
C ILE A 271 9.01 -1.94 -4.91
N GLY A 272 9.95 -2.67 -4.31
CA GLY A 272 11.29 -2.16 -4.01
C GLY A 272 12.09 -1.79 -5.26
N VAL A 273 12.06 -2.62 -6.29
CA VAL A 273 12.70 -2.34 -7.59
C VAL A 273 12.03 -1.15 -8.28
N ALA A 274 10.70 -1.14 -8.37
CA ALA A 274 9.94 -0.04 -8.95
C ALA A 274 10.18 1.29 -8.21
N LEU A 275 10.31 1.26 -6.89
CA LEU A 275 10.68 2.41 -6.08
C LEU A 275 12.08 2.94 -6.44
N ALA A 276 13.06 2.05 -6.61
CA ALA A 276 14.40 2.45 -7.03
C ALA A 276 14.38 3.10 -8.43
N ILE A 277 13.64 2.51 -9.37
CA ILE A 277 13.47 3.06 -10.73
C ILE A 277 12.81 4.44 -10.69
N THR A 278 11.69 4.59 -9.98
CA THR A 278 10.99 5.89 -9.89
C THR A 278 11.83 6.95 -9.19
N CYS A 279 12.68 6.59 -8.22
CA CYS A 279 13.55 7.57 -7.57
C CYS A 279 14.68 8.06 -8.48
N LEU A 280 15.23 7.19 -9.33
CA LEU A 280 16.42 7.49 -10.14
C LEU A 280 16.07 8.03 -11.54
N TYR A 281 14.96 7.59 -12.13
CA TYR A 281 14.64 7.83 -13.54
C TYR A 281 13.38 8.67 -13.75
N ALA A 282 12.45 8.71 -12.80
CA ALA A 282 11.19 9.41 -13.02
C ALA A 282 11.31 10.91 -12.68
N THR A 283 10.91 11.75 -13.63
CA THR A 283 10.60 13.17 -13.39
C THR A 283 9.37 13.32 -12.50
N GLU A 284 9.04 14.55 -12.06
CA GLU A 284 7.85 14.80 -11.25
C GLU A 284 6.54 14.45 -11.99
N ASP A 285 6.51 14.61 -13.31
CA ASP A 285 5.36 14.26 -14.15
C ASP A 285 5.29 12.76 -14.50
N GLY A 286 6.25 11.96 -14.03
CA GLY A 286 6.28 10.50 -14.24
C GLY A 286 6.98 10.04 -15.52
N ASN A 287 7.54 10.94 -16.32
CA ASN A 287 8.36 10.55 -17.48
C ASN A 287 9.66 9.93 -17.00
N LEU A 288 9.99 8.75 -17.54
CA LEU A 288 11.26 8.07 -17.27
C LEU A 288 12.32 8.61 -18.23
N LEU A 289 13.37 9.21 -17.68
CA LEU A 289 14.51 9.77 -18.42
C LEU A 289 15.83 9.15 -17.94
N PRO A 290 16.89 9.17 -18.77
CA PRO A 290 18.18 8.66 -18.34
C PRO A 290 18.70 9.40 -17.10
N ARG A 291 19.43 8.68 -16.23
CA ARG A 291 19.94 9.23 -14.96
C ARG A 291 20.83 10.46 -15.11
N SER A 292 21.49 10.59 -16.26
CA SER A 292 22.30 11.77 -16.60
C SER A 292 21.49 13.06 -16.67
N VAL A 293 20.18 12.95 -16.96
CA VAL A 293 19.25 14.07 -17.12
C VAL A 293 18.49 14.36 -15.83
N THR A 294 18.09 13.33 -15.07
CA THR A 294 17.21 13.51 -13.90
C THR A 294 17.89 14.17 -12.70
N GLN A 295 19.21 14.04 -12.53
CA GLN A 295 20.05 14.64 -11.45
C GLN A 295 19.27 15.06 -10.18
N THR A 296 18.61 14.10 -9.53
CA THR A 296 17.76 14.39 -8.37
C THR A 296 18.55 14.28 -7.07
N THR A 297 18.41 15.25 -6.17
CA THR A 297 18.91 15.10 -4.80
C THR A 297 17.98 14.17 -4.02
N LEU A 298 18.49 12.98 -3.65
CA LEU A 298 17.71 11.97 -2.94
C LEU A 298 17.73 12.23 -1.43
N ASN A 299 16.55 12.23 -0.82
CA ASN A 299 16.39 12.22 0.63
C ASN A 299 15.22 11.29 1.03
N LYS A 300 15.05 11.05 2.33
CA LYS A 300 14.02 10.13 2.83
C LYS A 300 12.59 10.57 2.45
N ASP A 301 12.31 11.86 2.40
CA ASP A 301 10.98 12.37 2.09
C ASP A 301 10.67 12.27 0.60
N PHE A 302 11.67 12.47 -0.26
CA PHE A 302 11.58 12.17 -1.69
C PHE A 302 11.29 10.68 -1.94
N ILE A 303 11.99 9.78 -1.26
CA ILE A 303 11.75 8.32 -1.40
C ILE A 303 10.33 7.97 -0.93
N LYS A 304 9.86 8.53 0.19
CA LYS A 304 8.46 8.34 0.65
C LYS A 304 7.45 8.87 -0.37
N LYS A 305 7.70 10.04 -0.97
CA LYS A 305 6.86 10.60 -2.04
C LYS A 305 6.79 9.66 -3.24
N ARG A 306 7.91 9.09 -3.68
CA ARG A 306 7.91 8.10 -4.79
C ARG A 306 7.26 6.78 -4.39
N LEU A 307 7.37 6.35 -3.14
CA LEU A 307 6.65 5.18 -2.64
C LEU A 307 5.13 5.40 -2.68
N SER A 308 4.65 6.62 -2.41
CA SER A 308 3.22 6.92 -2.46
C SER A 308 2.62 6.73 -3.85
N TRP A 309 3.41 6.88 -4.93
CA TRP A 309 2.98 6.61 -6.31
C TRP A 309 2.60 5.15 -6.50
N THR A 310 3.45 4.26 -5.98
CA THR A 310 3.21 2.82 -6.04
C THR A 310 2.05 2.40 -5.15
N VAL A 311 1.98 2.90 -3.91
CA VAL A 311 0.88 2.57 -2.97
C VAL A 311 -0.46 3.13 -3.47
N ALA A 312 -0.49 4.30 -4.11
CA ALA A 312 -1.70 4.83 -4.72
C ALA A 312 -2.16 4.02 -5.95
N SER A 313 -1.22 3.45 -6.70
CA SER A 313 -1.51 2.62 -7.88
C SER A 313 -1.89 1.19 -7.48
N ILE A 314 -1.32 0.67 -6.40
CA ILE A 314 -1.51 -0.66 -5.85
C ILE A 314 -1.79 -0.51 -4.35
N PRO A 315 -3.06 -0.31 -3.93
CA PRO A 315 -3.41 -0.16 -2.52
C PRO A 315 -3.00 -1.34 -1.63
N GLU A 316 -2.86 -2.52 -2.23
CA GLU A 316 -2.42 -3.76 -1.57
C GLU A 316 -0.89 -3.91 -1.54
N ALA A 317 -0.12 -2.93 -2.03
CA ALA A 317 1.33 -2.96 -1.97
C ALA A 317 1.78 -2.89 -0.52
N ASN A 318 2.51 -3.92 -0.09
CA ASN A 318 2.97 -4.05 1.28
C ASN A 318 4.47 -4.39 1.29
N PRO A 319 5.34 -3.47 0.83
CA PRO A 319 6.77 -3.70 0.85
C PRO A 319 7.25 -3.86 2.29
N SER A 320 7.95 -4.95 2.57
CA SER A 320 8.41 -5.24 3.92
C SER A 320 9.38 -4.15 4.39
N ARG A 321 9.45 -3.94 5.71
CA ARG A 321 10.43 -3.01 6.31
C ARG A 321 11.86 -3.33 5.86
N ALA A 322 12.19 -4.61 5.68
CA ALA A 322 13.50 -5.03 5.18
C ALA A 322 13.73 -4.59 3.73
N THR A 323 12.72 -4.73 2.86
CA THR A 323 12.78 -4.25 1.47
C THR A 323 13.00 -2.73 1.42
N LEU A 324 12.23 -1.96 2.19
CA LEU A 324 12.39 -0.50 2.25
C LEU A 324 13.76 -0.08 2.80
N GLN A 325 14.31 -0.80 3.80
CA GLN A 325 15.66 -0.55 4.31
C GLN A 325 16.72 -0.79 3.24
N SER A 326 16.61 -1.87 2.48
CA SER A 326 17.52 -2.20 1.39
C SER A 326 17.49 -1.16 0.27
N VAL A 327 16.30 -0.71 -0.14
CA VAL A 327 16.16 0.34 -1.15
C VAL A 327 16.73 1.68 -0.64
N ASN A 328 16.41 2.09 0.58
CA ASN A 328 16.98 3.30 1.18
C ASN A 328 18.51 3.25 1.23
N ALA A 329 19.07 2.12 1.64
CA ALA A 329 20.51 1.92 1.76
C ALA A 329 21.21 1.74 0.40
N PHE A 330 20.47 1.53 -0.67
CA PHE A 330 20.97 1.60 -2.05
C PHE A 330 20.92 3.04 -2.57
N LEU A 331 19.81 3.76 -2.34
CA LEU A 331 19.58 5.11 -2.85
C LEU A 331 20.35 6.20 -2.10
N LEU A 332 20.57 6.04 -0.80
CA LEU A 332 21.18 7.08 0.06
C LEU A 332 22.64 6.78 0.46
N GLY A 333 23.14 5.57 0.21
CA GLY A 333 24.45 5.09 0.68
C GLY A 333 24.39 4.43 2.06
#